data_AF-A0A2E7TSH4-F1
#
_entry.id   AF-A0A2E7TSH4-F1
#
_cell.length_a   1.000
_cell.length_b   1.000
_cell.length_c   1.000
_cell.angle_alpha   90.00
_cell.angle_beta   90.00
_cell.angle_gamma   90.00
#
_symmetry.space_group_name_H-M   'P 1'
#
loop_
_entity.id
_entity.type
_entity.pdbx_description
1 polymer ?
#
loop_
_entity_poly.entity_id
_entity_poly.type
_entity_poly.pdbx_seq_one_letter_code
_entity_poly.pdbx_strand_id
1 'polypeptide(L)'
;MGVTKRLTAVFVSAWAIAGLLNNTHAQSTPFDAESPMLRNNGWTFAIGYHALSARPDSIPAVYQTIRTSGIVDTLHAGMWSHRGNKALRLGIGYWGVVQRPLIWDRWFIELQGTRNASASKFDGLVANSDSILQPNTLLDSARSVVTTELTFKLQRAFEIKTDFFFEAQLGIGWDREWGSTFSRMGPDSMFVTRAAPSTDRVALELGAGLGVRTRSGRYLRLHATYDGLQLAPFAEEGDGRVQRFEGRYQPWNLTLQWDLLRSKPPADCAKPPSQDRPSEVLFGDQMKKDRQKQLKKQKRRAKKKRW
;
A
#
# COMPACT_ATOMS: atom_id res chain seq x y z
N MET A 1 -13.48 -14.75 -20.04
CA MET A 1 -13.64 -13.46 -19.34
C MET A 1 -12.53 -13.30 -18.31
N GLY A 2 -11.65 -12.30 -18.46
CA GLY A 2 -10.44 -12.16 -17.65
C GLY A 2 -10.69 -11.80 -16.18
N VAL A 3 -9.86 -12.34 -15.29
CA VAL A 3 -9.81 -12.07 -13.83
C VAL A 3 -9.86 -10.57 -13.51
N THR A 4 -9.30 -9.78 -14.41
CA THR A 4 -9.24 -8.31 -14.37
C THR A 4 -10.59 -7.61 -14.52
N LYS A 5 -11.50 -8.07 -15.39
CA LYS A 5 -12.90 -7.55 -15.45
C LYS A 5 -13.68 -7.87 -14.19
N ARG A 6 -13.39 -9.03 -13.56
CA ARG A 6 -13.99 -9.43 -12.29
C ARG A 6 -13.49 -8.54 -11.14
N LEU A 7 -12.21 -8.18 -11.12
CA LEU A 7 -11.65 -7.26 -10.12
C LEU A 7 -12.23 -5.85 -10.23
N THR A 8 -12.36 -5.28 -11.44
CA THR A 8 -13.02 -3.96 -11.58
C THR A 8 -14.48 -4.01 -11.13
N ALA A 9 -15.20 -5.08 -11.43
CA ALA A 9 -16.57 -5.27 -10.93
C ALA A 9 -16.61 -5.39 -9.41
N VAL A 10 -15.66 -6.11 -8.80
CA VAL A 10 -15.52 -6.20 -7.33
C VAL A 10 -15.26 -4.81 -6.74
N PHE A 11 -14.36 -4.00 -7.31
CA PHE A 11 -14.07 -2.65 -6.80
C PHE A 11 -15.24 -1.68 -6.96
N VAL A 12 -15.94 -1.68 -8.09
CA VAL A 12 -17.15 -0.86 -8.29
C VAL A 12 -18.25 -1.30 -7.32
N SER A 13 -18.44 -2.62 -7.13
CA SER A 13 -19.41 -3.14 -6.17
C SER A 13 -19.01 -2.82 -4.72
N ALA A 14 -17.72 -2.86 -4.38
CA ALA A 14 -17.19 -2.52 -3.07
C ALA A 14 -17.38 -1.03 -2.76
N TRP A 15 -17.16 -0.14 -3.73
CA TRP A 15 -17.47 1.29 -3.61
C TRP A 15 -18.96 1.57 -3.50
N ALA A 16 -19.79 0.85 -4.27
CA ALA A 16 -21.25 0.95 -4.17
C ALA A 16 -21.76 0.46 -2.80
N ILE A 17 -21.21 -0.63 -2.27
CA ILE A 17 -21.50 -1.16 -0.93
C ILE A 17 -21.03 -0.17 0.14
N ALA A 18 -19.83 0.40 0.03
CA ALA A 18 -19.35 1.43 0.95
C ALA A 18 -20.25 2.69 0.92
N GLY A 19 -20.73 3.09 -0.26
CA GLY A 19 -21.68 4.19 -0.42
C GLY A 19 -23.05 3.89 0.18
N LEU A 20 -23.55 2.66 0.05
CA LEU A 20 -24.81 2.20 0.64
C LEU A 20 -24.73 2.07 2.17
N LEU A 21 -23.58 1.60 2.70
CA LEU A 21 -23.36 1.44 4.14
C LEU A 21 -23.09 2.76 4.86
N ASN A 22 -22.67 3.82 4.16
CA ASN A 22 -22.46 5.16 4.72
C ASN A 22 -23.73 5.83 5.26
N ASN A 23 -24.92 5.35 4.90
CA ASN A 23 -26.20 5.84 5.44
C ASN A 23 -26.58 5.24 6.80
N THR A 24 -25.73 4.38 7.39
CA THR A 24 -25.97 3.82 8.72
C THR A 24 -25.23 4.63 9.79
N HIS A 25 -26.01 5.25 10.67
CA HIS A 25 -25.55 6.08 11.79
C HIS A 25 -24.44 5.41 12.63
N ALA A 26 -23.47 6.22 13.06
CA ALA A 26 -22.50 5.99 14.13
C ALA A 26 -22.23 4.51 14.47
N GLN A 27 -21.66 3.76 13.52
CA GLN A 27 -21.23 2.39 13.79
C GLN A 27 -20.15 2.43 14.87
N SER A 28 -20.35 1.63 15.93
CA SER A 28 -19.30 1.30 16.90
C SER A 28 -18.07 0.83 16.13
N THR A 29 -16.89 1.38 16.42
CA THR A 29 -15.68 0.92 15.74
C THR A 29 -15.45 -0.55 16.11
N PRO A 30 -15.25 -1.48 15.15
CA PRO A 30 -14.96 -2.89 15.47
C PRO A 30 -13.57 -3.06 16.12
N PHE A 31 -12.84 -1.96 16.30
CA PHE A 31 -11.50 -1.89 16.84
C PHE A 31 -11.48 -1.48 18.31
N ASP A 32 -10.53 -2.05 19.05
CA ASP A 32 -10.33 -1.84 20.50
C ASP A 32 -9.68 -0.48 20.82
N ALA A 33 -10.20 0.62 20.26
CA ALA A 33 -9.65 1.97 20.40
C ALA A 33 -9.73 2.52 21.83
N GLU A 34 -10.68 2.04 22.63
CA GLU A 34 -10.93 2.47 24.00
C GLU A 34 -10.50 1.43 25.05
N SER A 35 -9.87 0.34 24.61
CA SER A 35 -9.47 -0.73 25.54
C SER A 35 -8.50 -0.18 26.60
N PRO A 36 -8.74 -0.47 27.90
CA PRO A 36 -7.83 -0.06 28.97
C PRO A 36 -6.48 -0.78 28.86
N MET A 37 -6.42 -1.95 28.22
CA MET A 37 -5.23 -2.81 28.15
C MET A 37 -4.40 -2.64 26.88
N LEU A 38 -4.95 -2.04 25.81
CA LEU A 38 -4.30 -1.95 24.50
C LEU A 38 -4.08 -0.50 24.07
N ARG A 39 -2.93 -0.21 23.48
CA ARG A 39 -2.66 1.08 22.81
C ARG A 39 -3.44 1.14 21.52
N ASN A 40 -3.70 2.35 21.04
CA ASN A 40 -4.39 2.60 19.77
C ASN A 40 -3.46 2.44 18.57
N ASN A 41 -2.35 1.70 18.72
CA ASN A 41 -1.37 1.49 17.67
C ASN A 41 -0.70 0.13 17.79
N GLY A 42 -0.19 -0.36 16.66
CA GLY A 42 0.15 -1.75 16.49
C GLY A 42 1.15 -2.00 15.37
N TRP A 43 1.61 -3.24 15.31
CA TRP A 43 2.38 -3.77 14.18
C TRP A 43 1.44 -4.49 13.22
N THR A 44 1.76 -4.46 11.95
CA THR A 44 1.13 -5.28 10.92
C THR A 44 2.19 -6.09 10.18
N PHE A 45 1.87 -7.33 9.88
CA PHE A 45 2.69 -8.23 9.07
C PHE A 45 1.89 -8.67 7.86
N ALA A 46 2.47 -8.53 6.67
CA ALA A 46 1.79 -8.78 5.41
C ALA A 46 2.51 -9.86 4.60
N ILE A 47 1.73 -10.76 4.01
CA ILE A 47 2.17 -11.70 2.98
C ILE A 47 1.14 -11.70 1.86
N GLY A 48 1.58 -11.76 0.62
CA GLY A 48 0.68 -11.66 -0.51
C GLY A 48 1.30 -11.96 -1.84
N TYR A 49 0.56 -11.59 -2.87
CA TYR A 49 0.93 -11.68 -4.26
C TYR A 49 0.86 -10.30 -4.89
N HIS A 50 1.93 -9.96 -5.60
CA HIS A 50 1.99 -8.81 -6.50
C HIS A 50 1.96 -9.31 -7.94
N ALA A 51 1.29 -8.58 -8.82
CA ALA A 51 1.33 -8.86 -10.23
C ALA A 51 1.29 -7.58 -11.08
N LEU A 52 2.12 -7.57 -12.11
CA LEU A 52 2.08 -6.59 -13.18
C LEU A 52 1.32 -7.20 -14.35
N SER A 53 0.10 -6.74 -14.61
CA SER A 53 -0.71 -7.26 -15.72
C SER A 53 -0.67 -6.32 -16.90
N ALA A 54 -0.25 -6.79 -18.07
CA ALA A 54 -0.27 -5.97 -19.27
C ALA A 54 -1.69 -5.54 -19.63
N ARG A 55 -1.86 -4.31 -20.11
CA ARG A 55 -3.13 -3.75 -20.58
C ARG A 55 -2.90 -2.62 -21.60
N PRO A 56 -3.07 -2.87 -22.91
CA PRO A 56 -3.45 -4.14 -23.52
C PRO A 56 -2.31 -5.18 -23.50
N ASP A 57 -2.67 -6.45 -23.64
CA ASP A 57 -1.69 -7.55 -23.72
C ASP A 57 -0.93 -7.55 -25.06
N SER A 58 -1.49 -6.92 -26.10
CA SER A 58 -0.83 -6.74 -27.38
C SER A 58 -1.22 -5.44 -28.07
N ILE A 59 -0.29 -4.90 -28.87
CA ILE A 59 -0.45 -3.64 -29.59
C ILE A 59 0.10 -3.83 -31.02
N PRO A 60 -0.67 -3.55 -32.08
CA PRO A 60 -0.13 -3.52 -33.43
C PRO A 60 0.82 -2.33 -33.57
N ALA A 61 1.97 -2.54 -34.21
CA ALA A 61 2.93 -1.47 -34.44
C ALA A 61 3.41 -1.47 -35.89
N VAL A 62 3.54 -0.27 -36.42
CA VAL A 62 4.03 0.01 -37.76
C VAL A 62 5.07 1.10 -37.67
N TYR A 63 6.31 0.81 -38.08
CA TYR A 63 7.41 1.76 -38.06
C TYR A 63 7.97 1.95 -39.47
N GLN A 64 8.30 3.19 -39.81
CA GLN A 64 9.09 3.51 -41.00
C GLN A 64 10.52 3.78 -40.57
N THR A 65 11.47 3.15 -41.23
CA THR A 65 12.89 3.36 -40.98
C THR A 65 13.51 4.10 -42.17
N ILE A 66 14.32 5.10 -41.85
CA ILE A 66 15.07 5.91 -42.81
C ILE A 66 16.50 5.35 -42.81
N ARG A 67 17.04 4.97 -43.96
CA ARG A 67 18.45 4.56 -44.05
C ARG A 67 19.35 5.74 -43.67
N THR A 68 20.61 5.47 -43.35
CA THR A 68 21.65 6.49 -43.20
C THR A 68 21.81 7.40 -44.44
N SER A 69 21.28 7.01 -45.59
CA SER A 69 21.18 7.83 -46.82
C SER A 69 20.04 8.85 -46.84
N GLY A 70 19.18 8.90 -45.82
CA GLY A 70 18.02 9.80 -45.76
C GLY A 70 16.80 9.34 -46.57
N ILE A 71 16.87 8.18 -47.24
CA ILE A 71 15.76 7.59 -48.00
C ILE A 71 14.91 6.74 -47.05
N VAL A 72 13.59 6.96 -47.06
CA VAL A 72 12.60 6.10 -46.38
C VAL A 72 12.55 4.78 -47.13
N ASP A 73 12.97 3.69 -46.51
CA ASP A 73 13.22 2.45 -47.26
C ASP A 73 12.56 1.20 -46.68
N THR A 74 12.29 1.13 -45.37
CA THR A 74 11.80 -0.11 -44.76
C THR A 74 10.64 0.07 -43.78
N LEU A 75 9.49 -0.52 -44.13
CA LEU A 75 8.31 -0.66 -43.28
C LEU A 75 8.45 -1.89 -42.39
N HIS A 76 8.36 -1.69 -41.07
CA HIS A 76 8.29 -2.75 -40.07
C HIS A 76 6.84 -2.83 -39.62
N ALA A 77 6.18 -3.96 -39.86
CA ALA A 77 4.81 -4.17 -39.41
C ALA A 77 4.76 -5.43 -38.55
N GLY A 78 4.14 -5.33 -37.38
CA GLY A 78 4.07 -6.45 -36.46
C GLY A 78 3.19 -6.19 -35.25
N MET A 79 3.34 -7.06 -34.27
CA MET A 79 2.58 -7.03 -33.03
C MET A 79 3.52 -7.06 -31.84
N TRP A 80 3.36 -6.09 -30.95
CA TRP A 80 3.91 -6.18 -29.61
C TRP A 80 3.03 -7.06 -28.76
N SER A 81 3.64 -7.97 -28.01
CA SER A 81 3.03 -8.81 -27.00
C SER A 81 3.69 -8.53 -25.65
N HIS A 82 2.90 -8.13 -24.67
CA HIS A 82 3.36 -7.70 -23.35
C HIS A 82 3.04 -8.77 -22.31
N ARG A 83 4.03 -9.11 -21.48
CA ARG A 83 3.88 -10.05 -20.37
C ARG A 83 4.51 -9.46 -19.12
N GLY A 84 3.73 -9.32 -18.06
CA GLY A 84 4.26 -8.95 -16.74
C GLY A 84 4.36 -10.15 -15.81
N ASN A 85 5.13 -9.98 -14.73
CA ASN A 85 5.41 -11.04 -13.78
C ASN A 85 4.44 -11.05 -12.61
N LYS A 86 4.36 -12.20 -11.94
CA LYS A 86 3.71 -12.38 -10.64
C LYS A 86 4.78 -12.78 -9.63
N ALA A 87 4.76 -12.16 -8.47
CA ALA A 87 5.74 -12.42 -7.43
C ALA A 87 5.07 -12.47 -6.06
N LEU A 88 5.73 -13.16 -5.13
CA LEU A 88 5.37 -13.09 -3.73
C LEU A 88 5.72 -11.69 -3.19
N ARG A 89 4.94 -11.25 -2.22
CA ARG A 89 5.05 -9.95 -1.58
C ARG A 89 5.06 -10.15 -0.08
N LEU A 90 6.02 -9.54 0.59
CA LEU A 90 6.16 -9.60 2.05
C LEU A 90 6.26 -8.20 2.60
N GLY A 91 5.72 -7.94 3.78
CA GLY A 91 5.78 -6.61 4.35
C GLY A 91 5.65 -6.60 5.86
N ILE A 92 6.13 -5.51 6.43
CA ILE A 92 5.93 -5.14 7.83
C ILE A 92 5.50 -3.68 7.86
N GLY A 93 4.64 -3.35 8.82
CA GLY A 93 4.20 -1.99 8.97
C GLY A 93 3.75 -1.66 10.36
N TYR A 94 3.44 -0.38 10.53
CA TYR A 94 2.93 0.19 11.75
C TYR A 94 1.59 0.84 11.46
N TRP A 95 0.65 0.72 12.40
CA TRP A 95 -0.70 1.23 12.20
C TRP A 95 -1.27 1.82 13.48
N GLY A 96 -2.29 2.65 13.31
CA GLY A 96 -2.99 3.27 14.42
C GLY A 96 -4.47 3.49 14.15
N VAL A 97 -5.24 3.55 15.24
CA VAL A 97 -6.67 3.84 15.25
C VAL A 97 -6.89 5.29 15.70
N VAL A 98 -7.69 6.02 14.93
CA VAL A 98 -8.08 7.40 15.22
C VAL A 98 -9.21 7.38 16.25
N GLN A 99 -9.06 8.12 17.36
CA GLN A 99 -10.02 8.12 18.47
C GLN A 99 -11.39 8.72 18.11
N ARG A 100 -11.48 9.57 17.07
CA ARG A 100 -12.72 10.21 16.61
C ARG A 100 -12.71 10.34 15.09
N PRO A 101 -13.02 9.26 14.36
CA PRO A 101 -12.88 9.27 12.91
C PRO A 101 -14.07 9.94 12.22
N LEU A 102 -13.80 11.02 11.48
CA LEU A 102 -14.79 11.68 10.61
C LEU A 102 -15.02 10.85 9.33
N ILE A 103 -13.92 10.51 8.64
CA ILE A 103 -13.95 9.80 7.35
C ILE A 103 -13.17 8.49 7.47
N TRP A 104 -11.92 8.57 7.92
CA TRP A 104 -11.00 7.44 8.05
C TRP A 104 -10.85 7.03 9.51
N ASP A 105 -10.87 5.73 9.79
CA ASP A 105 -10.73 5.19 11.14
C ASP A 105 -9.29 4.80 11.49
N ARG A 106 -8.47 4.50 10.49
CA ARG A 106 -7.10 4.03 10.69
C ARG A 106 -6.13 4.58 9.65
N TRP A 107 -4.88 4.58 10.06
CA TRP A 107 -3.74 4.88 9.20
C TRP A 107 -2.68 3.78 9.33
N PHE A 108 -1.93 3.57 8.25
CA PHE A 108 -0.88 2.57 8.14
C PHE A 108 0.34 3.18 7.46
N ILE A 109 1.52 2.78 7.93
CA ILE A 109 2.81 2.97 7.27
C ILE A 109 3.40 1.58 7.08
N GLU A 110 3.57 1.14 5.83
CA GLU A 110 4.04 -0.22 5.54
C GLU A 110 5.23 -0.19 4.59
N LEU A 111 6.22 -1.01 4.88
CA LEU A 111 7.33 -1.31 3.98
C LEU A 111 7.15 -2.73 3.46
N GLN A 112 7.11 -2.88 2.15
CA GLN A 112 6.87 -4.14 1.47
C GLN A 112 7.98 -4.44 0.46
N GLY A 113 8.29 -5.71 0.27
CA GLY A 113 9.29 -6.22 -0.66
C GLY A 113 8.66 -7.19 -1.64
N THR A 114 8.95 -7.01 -2.93
CA THR A 114 8.55 -7.92 -3.99
C THR A 114 9.63 -8.00 -5.08
N ARG A 115 9.35 -8.72 -6.16
CA ARG A 115 10.23 -8.82 -7.33
C ARG A 115 9.46 -8.45 -8.59
N ASN A 116 9.87 -7.37 -9.23
CA ASN A 116 9.26 -6.92 -10.48
C ASN A 116 9.97 -7.51 -11.68
N ALA A 117 9.19 -7.94 -12.66
CA ALA A 117 9.71 -8.25 -13.99
C ALA A 117 8.62 -8.01 -15.03
N SER A 118 9.05 -7.57 -16.21
CA SER A 118 8.19 -7.26 -17.34
C SER A 118 8.95 -7.51 -18.63
N ALA A 119 8.27 -8.06 -19.62
CA ALA A 119 8.80 -8.28 -20.96
C ALA A 119 7.80 -7.80 -22.02
N SER A 120 8.34 -7.29 -23.11
CA SER A 120 7.62 -6.92 -24.33
C SER A 120 8.32 -7.54 -25.51
N LYS A 121 7.60 -8.32 -26.30
CA LYS A 121 8.12 -9.00 -27.49
C LYS A 121 7.44 -8.42 -28.71
N PHE A 122 8.22 -7.91 -29.66
CA PHE A 122 7.75 -7.60 -31.00
C PHE A 122 7.92 -8.83 -31.87
N ASP A 123 6.83 -9.25 -32.51
CA ASP A 123 6.82 -10.25 -33.56
C ASP A 123 6.31 -9.58 -34.84
N GLY A 124 7.18 -9.45 -35.85
CA GLY A 124 6.82 -8.73 -37.07
C GLY A 124 7.61 -9.15 -38.29
N LEU A 125 7.34 -8.45 -39.38
CA LEU A 125 7.99 -8.61 -40.66
C LEU A 125 8.75 -7.34 -41.02
N VAL A 126 9.93 -7.51 -41.60
CA VAL A 126 10.78 -6.42 -42.10
C VAL A 126 11.05 -6.65 -43.57
N ALA A 127 10.76 -5.65 -44.40
CA ALA A 127 11.14 -5.69 -45.80
C ALA A 127 12.67 -5.64 -45.92
N ASN A 128 13.28 -6.54 -46.69
CA ASN A 128 14.70 -6.44 -47.05
C ASN A 128 14.89 -5.44 -48.21
N SER A 129 16.14 -5.21 -48.65
CA SER A 129 16.46 -4.40 -49.85
C SER A 129 15.69 -4.81 -51.10
N ASP A 130 15.28 -6.09 -51.18
CA ASP A 130 14.52 -6.65 -52.30
C ASP A 130 12.99 -6.60 -52.06
N SER A 131 12.54 -5.84 -51.05
CA SER A 131 11.13 -5.75 -50.61
C SER A 131 10.50 -7.07 -50.14
N ILE A 132 11.32 -8.08 -49.85
CA ILE A 132 10.88 -9.36 -49.29
C ILE A 132 10.72 -9.23 -47.77
N LEU A 133 9.55 -9.58 -47.24
CA LEU A 133 9.26 -9.55 -45.81
C LEU A 133 9.91 -10.74 -45.08
N GLN A 134 10.87 -10.48 -44.20
CA GLN A 134 11.50 -11.47 -43.33
C GLN A 134 11.02 -11.34 -41.88
N PRO A 135 10.81 -12.45 -41.16
CA PRO A 135 10.43 -12.42 -39.75
C PRO A 135 11.55 -11.79 -38.93
N ASN A 136 11.16 -10.83 -38.11
CA ASN A 136 12.06 -10.15 -37.20
C ASN A 136 11.43 -10.08 -35.81
N THR A 137 12.22 -10.41 -34.80
CA THR A 137 11.77 -10.46 -33.42
C THR A 137 12.66 -9.62 -32.54
N LEU A 138 12.05 -8.73 -31.76
CA LEU A 138 12.72 -7.91 -30.76
C LEU A 138 12.13 -8.23 -29.39
N LEU A 139 12.99 -8.44 -28.39
CA LEU A 139 12.57 -8.71 -27.02
C LEU A 139 13.17 -7.68 -26.09
N ASP A 140 12.30 -6.86 -25.51
CA ASP A 140 12.61 -5.96 -24.41
C ASP A 140 12.24 -6.62 -23.10
N SER A 141 13.18 -6.65 -22.15
CA SER A 141 12.94 -7.23 -20.83
C SER A 141 13.59 -6.42 -19.73
N ALA A 142 12.88 -6.28 -18.62
CA ALA A 142 13.39 -5.68 -17.40
C ALA A 142 13.02 -6.54 -16.20
N ARG A 143 13.94 -6.61 -15.26
CA ARG A 143 13.77 -7.34 -13.99
C ARG A 143 14.47 -6.58 -12.87
N SER A 144 13.87 -6.58 -11.69
CA SER A 144 14.50 -6.17 -10.46
C SER A 144 14.95 -7.39 -9.65
N VAL A 145 15.97 -7.20 -8.82
CA VAL A 145 16.34 -8.19 -7.80
C VAL A 145 15.34 -8.11 -6.66
N VAL A 146 15.09 -6.88 -6.18
CA VAL A 146 14.08 -6.54 -5.18
C VAL A 146 13.44 -5.21 -5.56
N THR A 147 12.14 -5.11 -5.36
CA THR A 147 11.40 -3.85 -5.36
C THR A 147 10.90 -3.59 -3.95
N THR A 148 11.27 -2.45 -3.37
CA THR A 148 10.76 -2.01 -2.08
C THR A 148 9.67 -0.98 -2.29
N GLU A 149 8.58 -1.12 -1.56
CA GLU A 149 7.42 -0.24 -1.62
C GLU A 149 7.13 0.29 -0.22
N LEU A 150 7.22 1.62 -0.06
CA LEU A 150 6.83 2.33 1.15
C LEU A 150 5.46 2.95 0.92
N THR A 151 4.49 2.57 1.74
CA THR A 151 3.11 3.03 1.60
C THR A 151 2.61 3.74 2.84
N PHE A 152 1.88 4.83 2.61
CA PHE A 152 1.02 5.43 3.62
C PHE A 152 -0.43 5.20 3.20
N LYS A 153 -1.23 4.57 4.08
CA LYS A 153 -2.61 4.18 3.76
C LYS A 153 -3.56 4.71 4.83
N LEU A 154 -4.71 5.16 4.38
CA LEU A 154 -5.87 5.49 5.18
C LEU A 154 -6.95 4.46 4.89
N GLN A 155 -7.59 3.97 5.94
CA GLN A 155 -8.61 2.94 5.84
C GLN A 155 -9.86 3.30 6.61
N ARG A 156 -10.98 2.77 6.13
CA ARG A 156 -12.30 2.87 6.74
C ARG A 156 -12.92 1.49 6.76
N ALA A 157 -13.24 1.00 7.96
CA ALA A 157 -14.02 -0.22 8.12
C ALA A 157 -15.52 0.05 8.18
N PHE A 158 -16.27 -0.94 7.74
CA PHE A 158 -17.71 -1.03 7.83
C PHE A 158 -18.03 -2.39 8.45
N GLU A 159 -18.69 -2.40 9.60
CA GLU A 159 -19.04 -3.66 10.27
C GLU A 159 -20.14 -4.37 9.47
N ILE A 160 -19.89 -5.62 9.07
CA ILE A 160 -20.89 -6.47 8.39
C ILE A 160 -21.67 -7.27 9.45
N LYS A 161 -20.94 -7.84 10.40
CA LYS A 161 -21.44 -8.63 11.53
C LYS A 161 -20.42 -8.52 12.66
N THR A 162 -20.80 -8.90 13.88
CA THR A 162 -19.88 -9.04 15.01
C THR A 162 -18.58 -9.70 14.57
N ASP A 163 -17.46 -9.03 14.84
CA ASP A 163 -16.09 -9.39 14.49
C ASP A 163 -15.73 -9.38 12.99
N PHE A 164 -16.67 -9.24 12.06
CA PHE A 164 -16.41 -9.21 10.62
C PHE A 164 -16.66 -7.83 10.03
N PHE A 165 -15.68 -7.31 9.28
CA PHE A 165 -15.77 -5.99 8.68
C PHE A 165 -15.27 -5.98 7.23
N PHE A 166 -15.85 -5.09 6.45
CA PHE A 166 -15.36 -4.70 5.13
C PHE A 166 -14.51 -3.45 5.24
N GLU A 167 -13.49 -3.28 4.40
CA GLU A 167 -12.61 -2.12 4.42
C GLU A 167 -12.49 -1.48 3.05
N ALA A 168 -12.52 -0.15 3.04
CA ALA A 168 -12.04 0.66 1.92
C ALA A 168 -10.68 1.27 2.27
N GLN A 169 -9.80 1.34 1.28
CA GLN A 169 -8.45 1.90 1.41
C GLN A 169 -8.20 2.99 0.36
N LEU A 170 -7.56 4.06 0.81
CA LEU A 170 -6.87 5.05 0.00
C LEU A 170 -5.43 5.15 0.48
N GLY A 171 -4.46 5.16 -0.42
CA GLY A 171 -3.06 5.28 -0.05
C GLY A 171 -2.21 5.98 -1.07
N ILE A 172 -0.97 6.26 -0.68
CA ILE A 172 0.10 6.67 -1.56
C ILE A 172 1.27 5.72 -1.36
N GLY A 173 1.79 5.18 -2.45
CA GLY A 173 2.92 4.26 -2.49
C GLY A 173 4.10 4.88 -3.22
N TRP A 174 5.29 4.71 -2.66
CA TRP A 174 6.56 4.96 -3.33
C TRP A 174 7.31 3.65 -3.48
N ASP A 175 7.63 3.29 -4.71
CA ASP A 175 8.40 2.09 -5.04
C ASP A 175 9.78 2.45 -5.56
N ARG A 176 10.74 1.61 -5.18
CA ARG A 176 12.11 1.64 -5.68
C ARG A 176 12.53 0.26 -6.13
N GLU A 177 12.99 0.14 -7.38
CA GLU A 177 13.62 -1.07 -7.90
C GLU A 177 15.13 -1.08 -7.63
N TRP A 178 15.61 -2.18 -7.05
CA TRP A 178 17.01 -2.42 -6.72
C TRP A 178 17.59 -3.53 -7.61
N GLY A 179 18.81 -3.29 -8.12
CA GLY A 179 19.46 -4.22 -9.05
C GLY A 179 18.66 -4.39 -10.34
N SER A 180 18.01 -3.32 -10.82
CA SER A 180 17.26 -3.33 -12.06
C SER A 180 18.18 -3.60 -13.25
N THR A 181 17.90 -4.64 -14.01
CA THR A 181 18.58 -4.90 -15.29
C THR A 181 17.59 -4.73 -16.42
N PHE A 182 17.95 -3.94 -17.43
CA PHE A 182 17.25 -3.83 -18.69
C PHE A 182 18.09 -4.46 -19.80
N SER A 183 17.47 -5.30 -20.61
CA SER A 183 18.12 -5.92 -21.76
C SER A 183 17.17 -5.96 -22.95
N ARG A 184 17.70 -5.57 -24.10
CA ARG A 184 17.07 -5.68 -25.41
C ARG A 184 17.81 -6.71 -26.24
N MET A 185 17.08 -7.64 -26.85
CA MET A 185 17.63 -8.68 -27.72
C MET A 185 16.93 -8.63 -29.08
N GLY A 186 17.70 -8.76 -30.16
CA GLY A 186 17.22 -8.61 -31.55
C GLY A 186 17.99 -7.51 -32.29
N PRO A 187 17.59 -7.16 -33.52
CA PRO A 187 18.30 -6.16 -34.32
C PRO A 187 17.94 -4.73 -33.87
N ASP A 188 18.54 -4.30 -32.76
CA ASP A 188 18.30 -3.01 -32.11
C ASP A 188 18.53 -1.82 -33.06
N SER A 189 19.48 -1.92 -34.00
CA SER A 189 19.78 -0.88 -34.98
C SER A 189 18.63 -0.56 -35.94
N MET A 190 17.61 -1.41 -36.02
CA MET A 190 16.43 -1.23 -36.87
C MET A 190 15.25 -0.57 -36.13
N PHE A 191 15.37 -0.38 -34.80
CA PHE A 191 14.30 0.16 -33.97
C PHE A 191 14.78 1.41 -33.24
N VAL A 192 13.84 2.27 -32.83
CA VAL A 192 14.16 3.44 -32.01
C VAL A 192 14.74 2.97 -30.68
N THR A 193 15.93 3.48 -30.33
CA THR A 193 16.56 3.25 -29.04
C THR A 193 15.66 3.79 -27.93
N ARG A 194 15.41 2.99 -26.89
CA ARG A 194 14.57 3.40 -25.75
C ARG A 194 15.37 3.54 -24.48
N ALA A 195 14.97 4.51 -23.67
CA ALA A 195 15.48 4.64 -22.31
C ALA A 195 15.06 3.43 -21.46
N ALA A 196 15.90 3.07 -20.50
CA ALA A 196 15.56 2.07 -19.50
C ALA A 196 14.31 2.55 -18.70
N PRO A 197 13.43 1.63 -18.27
CA PRO A 197 12.30 1.98 -17.41
C PRO A 197 12.74 2.69 -16.13
N SER A 198 11.91 3.62 -15.63
CA SER A 198 12.17 4.28 -14.35
C SER A 198 12.25 3.25 -13.21
N THR A 199 13.26 3.43 -12.35
CA THR A 199 13.45 2.61 -11.14
C THR A 199 12.62 3.12 -9.97
N ASP A 200 12.20 4.39 -10.00
CA ASP A 200 11.33 4.99 -9.00
C ASP A 200 9.91 5.08 -9.51
N ARG A 201 8.95 4.86 -8.61
CA ARG A 201 7.54 5.06 -8.89
C ARG A 201 6.81 5.65 -7.70
N VAL A 202 5.89 6.58 -7.94
CA VAL A 202 4.93 7.06 -6.95
C VAL A 202 3.54 6.90 -7.52
N ALA A 203 2.63 6.29 -6.75
CA ALA A 203 1.26 6.06 -7.18
C ALA A 203 0.26 6.29 -6.04
N LEU A 204 -0.95 6.70 -6.41
CA LEU A 204 -2.11 6.69 -5.53
C LEU A 204 -2.75 5.31 -5.61
N GLU A 205 -2.82 4.65 -4.46
CA GLU A 205 -3.37 3.32 -4.31
C GLU A 205 -4.82 3.38 -3.86
N LEU A 206 -5.63 2.55 -4.48
CA LEU A 206 -6.99 2.28 -4.07
C LEU A 206 -7.10 0.81 -3.72
N GLY A 207 -7.92 0.50 -2.73
CA GLY A 207 -8.14 -0.89 -2.40
C GLY A 207 -9.36 -1.13 -1.55
N ALA A 208 -9.65 -2.41 -1.42
CA ALA A 208 -10.76 -2.90 -0.64
C ALA A 208 -10.41 -4.25 -0.05
N GLY A 209 -10.97 -4.54 1.11
CA GLY A 209 -10.65 -5.76 1.82
C GLY A 209 -11.77 -6.25 2.73
N LEU A 210 -11.56 -7.43 3.28
CA LEU A 210 -12.37 -8.03 4.32
C LEU A 210 -11.46 -8.35 5.49
N GLY A 211 -11.95 -8.16 6.69
CA GLY A 211 -11.22 -8.55 7.88
C GLY A 211 -12.09 -9.15 8.96
N VAL A 212 -11.41 -9.86 9.85
CA VAL A 212 -12.00 -10.51 11.00
C VAL A 212 -11.18 -10.19 12.24
N ARG A 213 -11.88 -9.85 13.32
CA ARG A 213 -11.31 -9.76 14.66
C ARG A 213 -11.20 -11.18 15.20
N THR A 214 -9.96 -11.62 15.43
CA THR A 214 -9.71 -12.97 15.95
C THR A 214 -9.71 -13.01 17.47
N ARG A 215 -9.14 -11.97 18.09
CA ARG A 215 -9.11 -11.73 19.54
C ARG A 215 -9.06 -10.23 19.80
N SER A 216 -9.20 -9.81 21.05
CA SER A 216 -8.96 -8.41 21.41
C SER A 216 -7.56 -7.97 20.96
N GLY A 217 -7.52 -6.87 20.21
CA GLY A 217 -6.32 -6.30 19.60
C GLY A 217 -5.66 -7.12 18.49
N ARG A 218 -6.30 -8.18 17.98
CA ARG A 218 -5.74 -9.01 16.90
C ARG A 218 -6.70 -9.13 15.74
N TYR A 219 -6.28 -8.65 14.57
CA TYR A 219 -7.11 -8.62 13.37
C TYR A 219 -6.40 -9.35 12.24
N LEU A 220 -7.17 -10.09 11.45
CA LEU A 220 -6.71 -10.75 10.24
C LEU A 220 -7.47 -10.15 9.06
N ARG A 221 -6.77 -9.70 8.03
CA ARG A 221 -7.37 -8.96 6.92
C ARG A 221 -6.85 -9.45 5.58
N LEU A 222 -7.75 -9.61 4.62
CA LEU A 222 -7.43 -9.86 3.22
C LEU A 222 -7.74 -8.60 2.44
N HIS A 223 -6.74 -8.06 1.74
CA HIS A 223 -6.83 -6.77 1.10
C HIS A 223 -6.34 -6.83 -0.35
N ALA A 224 -7.16 -6.35 -1.28
CA ALA A 224 -6.80 -6.18 -2.68
C ALA A 224 -6.50 -4.70 -2.95
N THR A 225 -5.30 -4.39 -3.42
CA THR A 225 -4.92 -3.03 -3.83
C THR A 225 -4.60 -2.97 -5.31
N TYR A 226 -4.84 -1.82 -5.90
CA TYR A 226 -4.40 -1.49 -7.25
C TYR A 226 -4.04 -0.01 -7.33
N ASP A 227 -3.19 0.34 -8.28
CA ASP A 227 -2.80 1.73 -8.46
C ASP A 227 -3.87 2.42 -9.30
N GLY A 228 -4.52 3.42 -8.71
CA GLY A 228 -5.55 4.22 -9.35
C GLY A 228 -4.97 5.29 -10.25
N LEU A 229 -3.88 5.93 -9.81
CA LEU A 229 -3.23 7.02 -10.53
C LEU A 229 -1.71 6.99 -10.32
N GLN A 230 -0.95 7.06 -11.39
CA GLN A 230 0.51 7.13 -11.32
C GLN A 230 0.99 8.58 -11.33
N LEU A 231 1.73 8.97 -10.29
CA LEU A 231 2.20 10.34 -10.05
C LEU A 231 3.64 10.55 -10.54
N ALA A 232 4.50 9.55 -10.38
CA ALA A 232 5.89 9.63 -10.85
C ALA A 232 6.38 8.24 -11.29
N PRO A 233 7.12 8.11 -12.41
CA PRO A 233 7.05 9.03 -13.53
C PRO A 233 5.58 9.20 -13.95
N PHE A 234 5.17 10.40 -14.35
CA PHE A 234 3.79 10.63 -14.78
C PHE A 234 3.45 9.67 -15.92
N ALA A 235 2.32 8.97 -15.82
CA ALA A 235 1.79 8.24 -16.96
C ALA A 235 1.31 9.27 -17.99
N GLU A 236 1.73 9.15 -19.25
CA GLU A 236 1.32 10.08 -20.32
C GLU A 236 -0.20 10.20 -20.47
N GLU A 237 -0.95 9.16 -20.07
CA GLU A 237 -2.41 9.13 -20.11
C GLU A 237 -3.10 9.46 -18.79
N GLY A 238 -2.35 9.78 -17.74
CA GLY A 238 -2.90 10.10 -16.43
C GLY A 238 -3.67 8.94 -15.77
N ASP A 239 -3.33 7.69 -16.10
CA ASP A 239 -3.90 6.50 -15.46
C ASP A 239 -2.95 5.90 -14.41
N GLY A 240 -3.39 4.83 -13.74
CA GLY A 240 -2.58 4.09 -12.76
C GLY A 240 -1.62 3.06 -13.36
N ARG A 241 -1.43 3.06 -14.69
CA ARG A 241 -0.62 2.03 -15.37
C ARG A 241 0.82 2.47 -15.51
N VAL A 242 1.72 1.54 -15.20
CA VAL A 242 3.15 1.70 -15.42
C VAL A 242 3.45 1.52 -16.89
N GLN A 243 3.91 2.59 -17.52
CA GLN A 243 4.42 2.57 -18.87
C GLN A 243 5.81 1.95 -18.86
N ARG A 244 5.98 0.83 -19.57
CA ARG A 244 7.28 0.17 -19.77
C ARG A 244 7.38 -0.32 -21.20
N PHE A 245 8.48 -0.01 -21.87
CA PHE A 245 8.70 -0.38 -23.27
C PHE A 245 7.62 0.23 -24.18
N GLU A 246 6.96 -0.56 -25.02
CA GLU A 246 5.75 -0.19 -25.77
C GLU A 246 4.45 -0.53 -25.01
N GLY A 247 4.56 -1.22 -23.87
CA GLY A 247 3.42 -1.71 -23.11
C GLY A 247 3.02 -0.83 -21.95
N ARG A 248 1.82 -1.09 -21.44
CA ARG A 248 1.33 -0.54 -20.18
C ARG A 248 0.98 -1.69 -19.24
N TYR A 249 1.37 -1.56 -17.98
CA TYR A 249 1.23 -2.61 -16.99
C TYR A 249 0.43 -2.08 -15.81
N GLN A 250 -0.71 -2.72 -15.52
CA GLN A 250 -1.50 -2.46 -14.34
C GLN A 250 -0.93 -3.27 -13.16
N PRO A 251 -0.36 -2.60 -12.15
CA PRO A 251 0.00 -3.22 -10.87
C PRO A 251 -1.28 -3.55 -10.09
N TRP A 252 -1.27 -4.71 -9.45
CA TRP A 252 -2.25 -5.06 -8.43
C TRP A 252 -1.63 -5.99 -7.39
N ASN A 253 -2.12 -5.87 -6.15
CA ASN A 253 -1.68 -6.69 -5.03
C ASN A 253 -2.88 -7.37 -4.37
N LEU A 254 -2.64 -8.57 -3.86
CA LEU A 254 -3.54 -9.26 -2.94
C LEU A 254 -2.74 -9.65 -1.72
N THR A 255 -3.07 -9.10 -0.56
CA THR A 255 -2.28 -9.23 0.67
C THR A 255 -3.13 -9.71 1.84
N LEU A 256 -2.60 -10.67 2.58
CA LEU A 256 -3.10 -11.11 3.87
C LEU A 256 -2.28 -10.38 4.95
N GLN A 257 -2.94 -9.63 5.82
CA GLN A 257 -2.34 -8.79 6.85
C GLN A 257 -2.77 -9.29 8.24
N TRP A 258 -1.79 -9.46 9.12
CA TRP A 258 -1.98 -9.73 10.55
C TRP A 258 -1.65 -8.50 11.35
N ASP A 259 -2.67 -7.92 11.98
CA ASP A 259 -2.53 -6.74 12.81
C ASP A 259 -2.55 -7.08 14.28
N LEU A 260 -1.61 -6.51 15.01
CA LEU A 260 -1.40 -6.74 16.43
C LEU A 260 -1.31 -5.38 17.14
N LEU A 261 -2.35 -5.01 17.91
CA LEU A 261 -2.29 -3.87 18.81
C LEU A 261 -1.28 -4.12 19.93
N ARG A 262 -0.57 -3.07 20.30
CA ARG A 262 0.41 -3.12 21.40
C ARG A 262 -0.33 -3.11 22.74
N SER A 263 0.17 -3.85 23.72
CA SER A 263 -0.30 -3.70 25.10
C SER A 263 0.09 -2.32 25.66
N LYS A 264 -0.79 -1.74 26.48
CA LYS A 264 -0.38 -0.64 27.36
C LYS A 264 0.58 -1.22 28.40
N PRO A 265 1.65 -0.48 28.77
CA PRO A 265 2.47 -0.90 29.89
C PRO A 265 1.57 -1.03 31.12
N PRO A 266 1.81 -2.01 32.01
CA PRO A 266 1.07 -2.08 33.26
C PRO A 266 1.17 -0.73 33.95
N ALA A 267 0.03 -0.15 34.33
CA ALA A 267 0.03 1.05 35.14
C ALA A 267 0.76 0.71 36.44
N ASP A 268 1.91 1.34 36.67
CA ASP A 268 2.65 1.19 37.90
C ASP A 268 1.83 1.85 39.00
N CYS A 269 1.08 1.05 39.78
CA CYS A 269 0.25 1.54 40.88
C CYS A 269 1.07 2.28 41.95
N ALA A 270 2.41 2.24 41.89
CA ALA A 270 3.31 2.98 42.76
C ALA A 270 3.67 4.39 42.25
N LYS A 271 3.40 4.72 40.97
CA LYS A 271 3.65 6.06 40.45
C LYS A 271 2.45 6.97 40.73
N PRO A 272 2.65 8.12 41.41
CA PRO A 272 1.60 9.11 41.53
C PRO A 272 1.16 9.54 40.12
N PRO A 273 -0.15 9.76 39.89
CA PRO A 273 -0.64 10.19 38.60
C PRO A 273 0.09 11.46 38.14
N SER A 274 0.40 11.53 36.84
CA SER A 274 1.00 12.71 36.22
C SER A 274 0.09 13.93 36.44
N GLN A 275 0.69 15.09 36.67
CA GLN A 275 -0.02 16.36 36.94
C GLN A 275 -1.08 16.72 35.87
N ASP A 276 -0.99 16.16 34.67
CA ASP A 276 -1.92 16.37 33.56
C ASP A 276 -3.27 15.62 33.68
N ARG A 277 -3.50 14.84 34.75
CA ARG A 277 -4.79 14.16 35.03
C ARG A 277 -5.31 14.47 36.43
N PRO A 278 -5.91 15.65 36.64
CA PRO A 278 -6.36 16.09 37.96
C PRO A 278 -7.50 15.22 38.54
N SER A 279 -8.28 14.52 37.70
CA SER A 279 -9.39 13.65 38.13
C SER A 279 -8.95 12.31 38.75
N GLU A 280 -7.68 11.92 38.61
CA GLU A 280 -7.13 10.68 39.18
C GLU A 280 -6.38 10.91 40.50
N VAL A 281 -6.29 12.16 40.96
CA VAL A 281 -5.68 12.51 42.26
C VAL A 281 -6.72 12.31 43.36
N LEU A 282 -6.83 11.08 43.90
CA LEU A 282 -7.69 10.74 45.04
C LEU A 282 -7.46 11.61 46.29
N PHE A 283 -6.31 12.30 46.37
CA PHE A 283 -5.96 13.23 47.44
C PHE A 283 -5.63 14.60 46.87
N GLY A 284 -6.65 15.46 46.73
CA GLY A 284 -6.46 16.86 46.32
C GLY A 284 -5.47 17.62 47.22
N ASP A 285 -5.00 18.77 46.74
CA ASP A 285 -3.99 19.59 47.44
C ASP A 285 -4.38 19.96 48.88
N GLN A 286 -5.68 20.04 49.16
CA GLN A 286 -6.23 20.25 50.50
C GLN A 286 -5.81 19.14 51.47
N MET A 287 -5.94 17.86 51.07
CA MET A 287 -5.58 16.72 51.94
C MET A 287 -4.07 16.59 52.14
N LYS A 288 -3.25 16.97 51.15
CA LYS A 288 -1.79 17.07 51.34
C LYS A 288 -1.43 18.13 52.37
N LYS A 289 -2.05 19.32 52.29
CA LYS A 289 -1.86 20.41 53.26
C LYS A 289 -2.31 20.01 54.66
N ASP A 290 -3.44 19.30 54.78
CA ASP A 290 -3.96 18.87 56.08
C ASP A 290 -3.12 17.76 56.71
N ARG A 291 -2.59 16.83 55.91
CA ARG A 291 -1.62 15.82 56.39
C ARG A 291 -0.35 16.48 56.92
N GLN A 292 0.17 17.50 56.24
CA GLN A 292 1.33 18.27 56.72
C GLN A 292 1.03 19.04 58.01
N LYS A 293 -0.17 19.63 58.15
CA LYS A 293 -0.61 20.29 59.39
C LYS A 293 -0.75 19.30 60.54
N GLN A 294 -1.31 18.10 60.30
CA GLN A 294 -1.43 17.05 61.31
C GLN A 294 -0.05 16.56 61.79
N LEU A 295 0.90 16.34 60.88
CA LEU A 295 2.27 15.96 61.22
C LEU A 295 2.96 17.04 62.07
N LYS A 296 2.79 18.34 61.74
CA LYS A 296 3.31 19.45 62.56
C LYS A 296 2.67 19.48 63.96
N LYS A 297 1.35 19.24 64.06
CA LYS A 297 0.65 19.16 65.35
C LYS A 297 1.12 17.98 66.19
N GLN A 298 1.31 16.79 65.60
CA GLN A 298 1.83 15.62 66.29
C GLN A 298 3.26 15.84 66.80
N LYS A 299 4.16 16.41 65.97
CA LYS A 299 5.52 16.76 66.40
C LYS A 299 5.52 17.75 67.57
N ARG A 300 4.66 18.77 67.54
CA ARG A 300 4.50 19.73 68.65
C ARG A 300 3.97 19.07 69.93
N ARG A 301 3.01 18.15 69.82
CA ARG A 301 2.49 17.38 70.97
C ARG A 301 3.53 16.44 71.56
N ALA A 302 4.31 15.76 70.72
CA ALA A 302 5.41 14.90 71.16
C ALA A 302 6.51 15.70 71.87
N LYS A 303 6.82 16.93 71.41
CA LYS A 303 7.79 17.80 72.06
C LYS A 303 7.30 18.34 73.42
N LYS A 304 6.00 18.60 73.56
CA LYS A 304 5.38 19.00 74.85
C LYS A 304 5.28 17.88 75.89
N LYS A 305 5.29 16.61 75.48
CA LYS A 305 5.29 15.45 76.40
C LYS A 305 6.70 15.03 76.86
N ARG A 306 7.75 15.66 76.33
CA ARG A 306 9.15 15.42 76.70
C ARG A 306 9.67 16.38 77.78
N TRP A 307 8.81 17.27 78.26
CA TRP A 307 9.07 18.23 79.34
C TRP A 307 8.03 18.00 80.43
#